data_AF-A0A9Q0XZJ7-F1
#
_entry.id   AF-A0A9Q0XZJ7-F1
#
_cell.length_a   1.000
_cell.length_b   1.000
_cell.length_c   1.000
_cell.angle_alpha   90.00
_cell.angle_beta   90.00
_cell.angle_gamma   90.00
#
_symmetry.space_group_name_H-M   'P 1'
#
loop_
_entity.id
_entity.type
_entity.pdbx_description
1 polymer ?
#
loop_
_entity_poly.entity_id
_entity_poly.type
_entity_poly.pdbx_seq_one_letter_code
_entity_poly.pdbx_strand_id
1 'polypeptide(L)'
;MLSSIQLSTVQHSVWYAFGKITIQALLCSSENEERKVGVQKIIELRSGNDFLEDLSVPVCHRKIPSINLHATSLLELIDWSQSIYEPLLTCKLTILEVKNFINDPMQVPEWPCHGQSVERIAQQVTEAADKVHTV
;
A
#
# COMPACT_ATOMS: atom_id res chain seq x y z
N MET A 1 -15.36 -14.30 21.05
CA MET A 1 -16.47 -13.95 20.14
C MET A 1 -16.42 -12.49 19.70
N LEU A 2 -16.11 -11.54 20.59
CA LEU A 2 -15.81 -10.14 20.20
C LEU A 2 -14.52 -10.00 19.35
N SER A 3 -13.51 -10.84 19.61
CA SER A 3 -12.25 -10.84 18.84
C SER A 3 -12.44 -11.24 17.36
N SER A 4 -13.32 -12.18 17.04
CA SER A 4 -13.51 -12.67 15.66
C SER A 4 -14.22 -11.67 14.76
N ILE A 5 -15.19 -10.89 15.28
CA ILE A 5 -15.93 -9.87 14.53
C ILE A 5 -15.05 -8.63 14.28
N GLN A 6 -14.22 -8.28 15.26
CA GLN A 6 -13.29 -7.16 15.12
C GLN A 6 -12.21 -7.47 14.06
N LEU A 7 -11.70 -8.70 14.04
CA LEU A 7 -10.69 -9.14 13.08
C LEU A 7 -11.21 -9.20 11.64
N SER A 8 -12.43 -9.68 11.41
CA SER A 8 -13.02 -9.66 10.06
C SER A 8 -13.21 -8.22 9.55
N THR A 9 -13.66 -7.31 10.42
CA THR A 9 -13.84 -5.89 10.09
C THR A 9 -12.52 -5.21 9.71
N VAL A 10 -11.46 -5.50 10.47
CA VAL A 10 -10.10 -5.02 10.16
C VAL A 10 -9.67 -5.55 8.79
N GLN A 11 -9.84 -6.85 8.51
CA GLN A 11 -9.46 -7.49 7.25
C GLN A 11 -10.20 -6.91 6.02
N HIS A 12 -11.43 -6.43 6.18
CA HIS A 12 -12.17 -5.76 5.09
C HIS A 12 -11.75 -4.31 4.87
N SER A 13 -11.02 -3.70 5.81
CA SER A 13 -10.69 -2.27 5.82
C SER A 13 -9.20 -1.98 5.60
N VAL A 14 -8.40 -2.96 5.16
CA VAL A 14 -6.93 -2.83 5.05
C VAL A 14 -6.46 -2.16 3.76
N TRP A 15 -7.01 -1.00 3.45
CA TRP A 15 -6.66 -0.20 2.27
C TRP A 15 -5.20 0.27 2.25
N TYR A 16 -4.58 0.39 3.43
CA TYR A 16 -3.18 0.79 3.57
C TYR A 16 -2.18 -0.36 3.45
N ALA A 17 -2.64 -1.62 3.48
CA ALA A 17 -1.76 -2.79 3.32
C ALA A 17 -1.63 -3.24 1.85
N PHE A 18 -2.17 -2.49 0.89
CA PHE A 18 -1.90 -2.80 -0.52
C PHE A 18 -0.41 -2.73 -0.81
N GLY A 19 0.14 -3.67 -1.58
CA GLY A 19 1.58 -3.75 -1.84
C GLY A 19 2.21 -2.45 -2.34
N LYS A 20 1.49 -1.67 -3.16
CA LYS A 20 1.95 -0.33 -3.58
C LYS A 20 2.10 0.67 -2.44
N ILE A 21 1.22 0.60 -1.43
CA ILE A 21 1.28 1.48 -0.26
C ILE A 21 2.39 1.01 0.68
N THR A 22 2.51 -0.32 0.87
CA THR A 22 3.60 -0.93 1.61
C THR A 22 4.97 -0.57 1.03
N ILE A 23 5.15 -0.69 -0.30
CA ILE A 23 6.39 -0.28 -0.98
C ILE A 23 6.67 1.21 -0.76
N GLN A 24 5.65 2.08 -0.91
CA GLN A 24 5.84 3.50 -0.68
C GLN A 24 6.27 3.80 0.77
N ALA A 25 5.67 3.13 1.75
CA ALA A 25 6.05 3.25 3.15
C ALA A 25 7.49 2.76 3.40
N LEU A 26 7.93 1.67 2.75
CA LEU A 26 9.33 1.22 2.80
C LEU A 26 10.29 2.29 2.27
N LEU A 27 9.95 3.01 1.19
CA LEU A 27 10.76 4.10 0.64
C LEU A 27 10.87 5.31 1.58
N CYS A 28 9.87 5.53 2.43
CA CYS A 28 9.84 6.63 3.40
C CYS A 28 10.54 6.25 4.72
N SER A 29 10.94 5.00 4.91
CA SER A 29 11.49 4.51 6.18
C SER A 29 12.81 5.21 6.54
N SER A 30 13.04 5.42 7.83
CA SER A 30 14.35 5.84 8.36
C SER A 30 15.41 4.75 8.20
N GLU A 31 15.00 3.48 8.15
CA GLU A 31 15.89 2.33 8.06
C GLU A 31 16.37 2.07 6.63
N ASN A 32 17.68 2.03 6.44
CA ASN A 32 18.28 1.84 5.12
C ASN A 32 17.92 0.49 4.49
N GLU A 33 17.85 -0.57 5.29
CA GLU A 33 17.52 -1.91 4.82
C GLU A 33 16.09 -2.01 4.31
N GLU A 34 15.13 -1.33 4.96
CA GLU A 34 13.74 -1.27 4.48
C GLU A 34 13.64 -0.55 3.14
N ARG A 35 14.36 0.57 2.99
CA ARG A 35 14.41 1.31 1.71
C ARG A 35 15.02 0.48 0.59
N LYS A 36 16.09 -0.27 0.86
CA LYS A 36 16.69 -1.21 -0.12
C LYS A 36 15.67 -2.22 -0.62
N VAL A 37 14.87 -2.81 0.28
CA VAL A 37 13.82 -3.76 -0.10
C VAL A 37 12.76 -3.08 -0.97
N GLY A 38 12.30 -1.88 -0.59
CA GLY A 38 11.33 -1.11 -1.38
C GLY A 38 11.84 -0.81 -2.80
N VAL A 39 13.08 -0.33 -2.93
CA VAL A 39 13.73 -0.05 -4.22
C VAL A 39 13.87 -1.32 -5.07
N GLN A 40 14.34 -2.41 -4.46
CA GLN A 40 14.52 -3.69 -5.14
C GLN A 40 13.19 -4.22 -5.69
N LYS A 41 12.09 -4.08 -4.94
CA LYS A 41 10.75 -4.47 -5.39
C LYS A 41 10.29 -3.68 -6.61
N ILE A 42 10.55 -2.38 -6.65
CA ILE A 42 10.23 -1.56 -7.83
C ILE A 42 11.03 -2.01 -9.05
N ILE A 43 12.32 -2.31 -8.88
CA ILE A 43 13.18 -2.81 -9.96
C ILE A 43 12.65 -4.15 -10.48
N GLU A 44 12.25 -5.06 -9.59
CA GLU A 44 11.66 -6.36 -9.96
C GLU A 44 10.35 -6.20 -10.74
N LEU A 45 9.46 -5.31 -10.28
CA LEU A 45 8.18 -5.02 -10.94
C LEU A 45 8.37 -4.44 -12.35
N ARG A 46 9.43 -3.65 -12.55
CA ARG A 46 9.78 -3.10 -13.87
C ARG A 46 10.47 -4.13 -14.77
N SER A 47 11.34 -4.96 -14.20
CA SER A 47 12.11 -5.97 -14.96
C SER A 47 11.24 -7.14 -15.45
N GLY A 48 10.10 -7.39 -14.79
CA GLY A 48 9.11 -8.37 -15.24
C GLY A 48 8.20 -7.90 -16.38
N ASN A 49 8.27 -6.60 -16.74
CA ASN A 49 7.59 -6.05 -17.90
C ASN A 49 8.64 -5.84 -19.00
N ASP A 50 8.68 -6.72 -20.00
CA ASP A 50 9.52 -6.59 -21.21
C ASP A 50 9.24 -5.31 -22.04
N PHE A 51 8.40 -4.41 -21.55
CA PHE A 51 8.14 -3.10 -22.14
C PHE A 51 9.09 -2.06 -21.54
N LEU A 52 10.23 -1.93 -22.20
CA LEU A 52 10.93 -0.66 -22.45
C LEU A 52 10.03 0.55 -22.19
N GLU A 53 10.38 1.36 -21.19
CA GLU A 53 10.02 2.78 -21.07
C GLU A 53 8.54 3.15 -21.29
N ASP A 54 7.60 2.22 -21.18
CA ASP A 54 6.20 2.57 -21.24
C ASP A 54 5.78 3.07 -19.85
N LEU A 55 5.77 4.39 -19.68
CA LEU A 55 5.26 5.10 -18.50
C LEU A 55 3.74 4.90 -18.31
N SER A 56 3.14 3.94 -19.02
CA SER A 56 1.74 3.57 -18.90
C SER A 56 1.50 2.93 -17.54
N VAL A 57 0.58 3.52 -16.78
CA VAL A 57 0.22 3.02 -15.45
C VAL A 57 -0.57 1.73 -15.63
N PRO A 58 -0.09 0.57 -15.13
CA PRO A 58 -0.78 -0.69 -15.30
C PRO A 58 -2.16 -0.64 -14.61
N VAL A 59 -3.15 -1.31 -15.21
CA VAL A 59 -4.49 -1.43 -14.63
C VAL A 59 -4.41 -2.22 -13.32
N CYS A 60 -4.58 -1.51 -12.20
CA CYS A 60 -4.55 -2.09 -10.86
C CYS A 60 -5.92 -2.71 -10.53
N HIS A 61 -6.02 -4.04 -10.61
CA HIS A 61 -7.19 -4.74 -10.09
C HIS A 61 -7.16 -4.68 -8.56
N ARG A 62 -8.16 -4.02 -7.96
CA ARG A 62 -8.24 -3.88 -6.50
C ARG A 62 -8.75 -5.18 -5.89
N LYS A 63 -7.84 -6.01 -5.42
CA LYS A 63 -8.13 -7.12 -4.51
C LYS A 63 -7.64 -6.74 -3.12
N ILE A 64 -8.50 -6.88 -2.11
CA ILE A 64 -8.13 -6.60 -0.72
C ILE A 64 -7.05 -7.64 -0.32
N PRO A 65 -5.86 -7.21 0.12
CA PRO A 65 -4.80 -8.13 0.51
C PRO A 65 -5.16 -8.83 1.82
N SER A 66 -4.79 -10.11 1.94
CA SER A 66 -4.77 -10.78 3.24
C SER A 66 -3.63 -10.21 4.06
N ILE A 67 -3.89 -9.83 5.32
CA ILE A 67 -2.85 -9.31 6.20
C ILE A 67 -2.45 -10.31 7.28
N ASN A 68 -1.18 -10.28 7.65
CA ASN A 68 -0.68 -11.00 8.80
C ASN A 68 -0.89 -10.16 10.07
N LEU A 69 -1.87 -10.55 10.88
CA LEU A 69 -2.21 -9.86 12.14
C LEU A 69 -1.13 -9.97 13.23
N HIS A 70 -0.17 -10.87 13.05
CA HIS A 70 0.96 -11.08 13.95
C HIS A 70 2.27 -10.49 13.40
N ALA A 71 2.20 -9.73 12.31
CA ALA A 71 3.37 -9.08 11.74
C ALA A 71 4.01 -8.10 12.74
N THR A 72 5.32 -8.20 12.87
CA THR A 72 6.13 -7.28 13.70
C THR A 72 6.87 -6.24 12.87
N SER A 73 6.93 -6.46 11.55
CA SER A 73 7.52 -5.55 10.58
C SER A 73 6.58 -5.30 9.41
N LEU A 74 6.80 -4.21 8.68
CA LEU A 74 6.02 -3.86 7.49
C LEU A 74 6.19 -4.91 6.37
N LEU A 75 7.36 -5.58 6.31
CA LEU A 75 7.64 -6.66 5.38
C LEU A 75 6.82 -7.92 5.67
N GLU A 76 6.48 -8.18 6.93
CA GLU A 76 5.67 -9.33 7.32
C GLU A 76 4.16 -9.09 7.16
N LEU A 77 3.74 -7.84 6.97
CA LEU A 77 2.34 -7.43 6.98
C LEU A 77 1.53 -8.06 5.85
N ILE A 78 2.14 -8.21 4.68
CA ILE A 78 1.47 -8.68 3.46
C ILE A 78 2.17 -9.86 2.81
N ASP A 79 1.39 -10.64 2.08
CA ASP A 79 1.90 -11.71 1.23
C ASP A 79 2.45 -11.14 -0.09
N TRP A 80 3.77 -11.18 -0.23
CA TRP A 80 4.48 -10.69 -1.42
C TRP A 80 4.37 -11.59 -2.65
N SER A 81 3.76 -12.77 -2.53
CA SER A 81 3.50 -13.65 -3.68
C SER A 81 2.27 -13.24 -4.49
N GLN A 82 1.43 -12.35 -3.96
CA GLN A 82 0.23 -11.85 -4.64
C GLN A 82 0.57 -10.79 -5.70
N SER A 83 -0.39 -10.46 -6.56
CA SER A 83 -0.24 -9.40 -7.56
C SER A 83 0.01 -8.05 -6.87
N ILE A 84 1.26 -7.60 -6.88
CA ILE A 84 1.70 -6.30 -6.38
C ILE A 84 1.88 -5.35 -7.56
N TYR A 85 1.52 -4.09 -7.33
CA TYR A 85 1.68 -3.01 -8.29
C TYR A 85 2.66 -1.98 -7.77
N GLU A 86 3.33 -1.28 -8.69
CA GLU A 86 4.22 -0.18 -8.34
C GLU A 86 3.43 1.00 -7.72
N PRO A 87 4.01 1.73 -6.75
CA PRO A 87 3.45 3.01 -6.31
C PRO A 87 3.31 4.01 -7.46
N LEU A 88 2.15 4.69 -7.55
CA LEU A 88 1.90 5.70 -8.60
C LEU A 88 2.93 6.85 -8.57
N LEU A 89 3.44 7.17 -7.39
CA LEU A 89 4.44 8.23 -7.19
C LEU A 89 5.82 7.84 -7.73
N THR A 90 6.08 6.56 -7.97
CA THR A 90 7.35 6.09 -8.50
C THR A 90 7.29 5.75 -9.98
N CYS A 91 6.10 5.49 -10.55
CA CYS A 91 5.94 5.10 -11.96
C CYS A 91 6.58 6.06 -12.97
N LYS A 92 6.70 7.35 -12.65
CA LYS A 92 7.32 8.37 -13.51
C LYS A 92 8.81 8.60 -13.26
N LEU A 93 9.37 7.94 -12.25
CA LEU A 93 10.77 8.06 -11.86
C LEU A 93 11.61 7.04 -12.61
N THR A 94 12.78 7.46 -13.08
CA THR A 94 13.81 6.58 -13.63
C THR A 94 14.35 5.63 -12.56
N ILE A 95 14.99 4.54 -12.99
CA ILE A 95 15.62 3.59 -12.05
C ILE A 95 16.69 4.29 -11.19
N LEU A 96 17.40 5.28 -11.75
CA LEU A 96 18.39 6.06 -11.02
C LEU A 96 17.73 6.88 -9.90
N GLU A 97 16.63 7.58 -10.20
CA GLU A 97 15.87 8.34 -9.20
C GLU A 97 15.28 7.43 -8.12
N VAL A 98 14.77 6.26 -8.48
CA VAL A 98 14.28 5.28 -7.49
C VAL A 98 15.43 4.78 -6.60
N LYS A 99 16.61 4.51 -7.16
CA LYS A 99 17.80 4.09 -6.39
C LYS A 99 18.28 5.16 -5.42
N ASN A 100 18.07 6.44 -5.72
CA ASN A 100 18.44 7.52 -4.80
C ASN A 100 17.69 7.43 -3.47
N PHE A 101 16.51 6.82 -3.43
CA PHE A 101 15.76 6.61 -2.19
C PHE A 101 16.49 5.75 -1.15
N ILE A 102 17.49 4.96 -1.55
CA ILE A 102 18.33 4.24 -0.58
C ILE A 102 19.08 5.23 0.32
N ASN A 103 19.58 6.33 -0.25
CA ASN A 103 20.37 7.32 0.48
C ASN A 103 19.51 8.45 1.04
N ASP A 104 18.53 8.91 0.28
CA ASP A 104 17.65 10.02 0.63
C ASP A 104 16.19 9.55 0.66
N PRO A 105 15.58 9.30 1.84
CA PRO A 105 14.24 8.75 1.95
C PRO A 105 13.20 9.55 1.18
N MET A 106 12.21 8.87 0.62
CA MET A 106 11.11 9.52 -0.08
C MET A 106 10.35 10.45 0.88
N GLN A 107 10.27 11.73 0.52
CA GLN A 107 9.50 12.71 1.27
C GLN A 107 8.07 12.78 0.72
N VAL A 108 7.09 12.48 1.57
CA VAL A 108 5.68 12.67 1.24
C VAL A 108 5.25 14.02 1.83
N PRO A 109 4.72 14.96 1.02
CA PRO A 109 4.28 16.25 1.53
C PRO A 109 3.21 16.07 2.61
N GLU A 110 3.28 16.88 3.66
CA GLU A 110 2.23 16.95 4.69
C GLU A 110 0.96 17.52 4.04
N TRP A 111 0.09 16.62 3.61
CA TRP A 111 -1.27 17.00 3.25
C TRP A 111 -2.07 17.11 4.55
N PRO A 112 -2.83 18.19 4.77
CA PRO A 112 -3.75 18.28 5.90
C PRO A 112 -4.92 17.31 5.67
N CYS A 113 -4.68 16.00 5.79
CA CYS A 113 -5.73 15.01 5.86
C CYS A 113 -6.17 14.94 7.33
N HIS A 114 -7.38 15.42 7.61
CA HIS A 114 -7.97 15.18 8.92
C HIS A 114 -8.37 13.70 8.93
N GLY A 115 -7.53 12.83 9.51
CA GLY A 115 -7.84 11.40 9.68
C GLY A 115 -9.23 11.19 10.28
N GLN A 116 -9.62 12.05 11.23
CA GLN A 116 -10.97 12.10 11.81
C GLN A 116 -12.09 12.31 10.79
N SER A 117 -11.86 13.10 9.72
CA SER A 117 -12.88 13.31 8.68
C SER A 117 -13.02 12.07 7.81
N VAL A 118 -11.91 11.38 7.50
CA VAL A 118 -11.95 10.11 6.77
C VAL A 118 -12.65 9.04 7.60
N GLU A 119 -12.33 8.94 8.90
CA GLU A 119 -12.96 8.02 9.84
C GLU A 119 -14.47 8.29 10.00
N ARG A 120 -14.87 9.56 10.15
CA ARG A 120 -16.28 9.96 10.23
C ARG A 120 -17.04 9.62 8.95
N ILE A 121 -16.45 9.87 7.77
CA ILE A 121 -17.08 9.53 6.49
C ILE A 121 -17.21 8.00 6.36
N ALA A 122 -16.16 7.24 6.69
CA ALA A 122 -16.21 5.79 6.66
C ALA A 122 -17.29 5.24 7.61
N GLN A 123 -17.39 5.79 8.83
CA GLN A 123 -18.46 5.43 9.77
C GLN A 123 -19.85 5.75 9.21
N GLN A 124 -20.08 6.97 8.71
CA GLN A 124 -21.37 7.39 8.18
C GLN A 124 -21.80 6.55 6.96
N VAL A 125 -20.87 6.21 6.07
CA VAL A 125 -21.14 5.35 4.91
C VAL A 125 -21.49 3.93 5.35
N THR A 126 -20.78 3.37 6.34
CA THR A 126 -21.10 2.05 6.90
C THR A 126 -22.46 2.03 7.56
N GLU A 127 -22.77 2.99 8.43
CA GLU A 127 -24.08 3.11 9.08
C GLU A 127 -25.23 3.29 8.08
N ALA A 128 -24.98 3.99 6.97
CA ALA A 128 -25.96 4.14 5.90
C ALA A 128 -26.13 2.85 5.09
N ALA A 129 -25.04 2.15 4.76
CA ALA A 129 -25.08 0.89 4.02
C ALA A 129 -25.80 -0.22 4.81
N ASP A 130 -25.56 -0.31 6.13
CA ASP A 130 -26.24 -1.26 7.02
C ASP A 130 -27.76 -1.04 7.02
N LYS A 131 -28.23 0.20 6.87
CA LYS A 131 -29.67 0.53 6.82
C LYS A 131 -30.31 0.20 5.46
N VAL A 132 -29.52 0.08 4.40
CA VAL A 132 -30.02 -0.23 3.03
C VAL A 132 -30.14 -1.75 2.82
N HIS A 133 -29.47 -2.58 3.62
CA HIS A 133 -29.71 -4.03 3.65
C HIS A 133 -31.01 -4.37 4.40
N THR A 134 -32.14 -4.01 3.79
CA THR A 134 -33.48 -4.54 4.11
C THR A 134 -34.14 -5.04 2.84
N VAL A 135 -33.68 -6.20 2.35
CA VAL A 135 -34.47 -7.15 1.55
C VAL A 135 -34.02 -8.56 1.89
#